data_AF-A0A0G2HRU4-F1
#
_entry.id   AF-A0A0G2HRU4-F1
#
_cell.length_a   1.000
_cell.length_b   1.000
_cell.length_c   1.000
_cell.angle_alpha   90.00
_cell.angle_beta   90.00
_cell.angle_gamma   90.00
#
_symmetry.space_group_name_H-M   'P 1'
#
loop_
_entity.id
_entity.type
_entity.pdbx_description
1 polymer ?
#
loop_
_entity_poly.entity_id
_entity_poly.type
_entity_poly.pdbx_seq_one_letter_code
_entity_poly.pdbx_strand_id
1 'polypeptide(L)'
;IIIRVQQLSMHLISKLAALALFFAPLTLGAPTENGNPDNLACQAGTYRCKYSKPHVANIEVCSGGRWILSAKCEGECQFINNTPYCV
;
A
#
# COMPACT_ATOMS: atom_id res chain seq x y z
N ILE A 1 -60.96 3.41 -30.87
CA ILE A 1 -60.46 4.58 -31.62
C ILE A 1 -58.94 4.45 -31.68
N ILE A 2 -58.38 4.19 -32.86
CA ILE A 2 -56.94 4.28 -33.11
C ILE A 2 -56.79 5.39 -34.16
N ILE A 3 -56.16 6.50 -33.78
CA ILE A 3 -55.51 7.41 -34.73
C ILE A 3 -54.14 7.74 -34.14
N ARG A 4 -53.10 7.36 -34.87
CA ARG A 4 -51.69 7.67 -34.60
C ARG A 4 -51.39 9.12 -34.93
N VAL A 5 -50.54 9.77 -34.12
CA VAL A 5 -49.76 10.94 -34.55
C VAL A 5 -48.33 10.80 -34.00
N GLN A 6 -47.42 10.47 -34.94
CA GLN A 6 -46.03 10.94 -35.08
C GLN A 6 -45.12 10.84 -33.85
N GLN A 7 -44.22 9.86 -33.77
CA GLN A 7 -42.93 9.81 -34.47
C GLN A 7 -42.06 11.06 -34.23
N LEU A 8 -41.29 11.05 -33.14
CA LEU A 8 -40.01 11.75 -33.05
C LEU A 8 -38.91 10.69 -32.97
N SER A 9 -38.45 10.32 -34.16
CA SER A 9 -37.21 9.61 -34.36
C SER A 9 -36.08 10.62 -34.21
N MET A 10 -35.24 10.48 -33.20
CA MET A 10 -33.83 10.85 -33.29
C MET A 10 -33.04 9.74 -32.61
N HIS A 11 -32.61 8.78 -33.44
CA HIS A 11 -31.36 8.10 -33.23
C HIS A 11 -30.30 9.11 -32.81
N LEU A 12 -29.61 8.90 -31.68
CA LEU A 12 -28.27 9.43 -31.54
C LEU A 12 -27.46 8.61 -30.52
N ILE A 13 -26.61 7.75 -31.10
CA ILE A 13 -25.25 7.45 -30.64
C ILE A 13 -25.13 6.46 -29.48
N SER A 14 -25.10 5.19 -29.88
CA SER A 14 -24.07 4.23 -29.45
C SER A 14 -22.70 4.90 -29.40
N LYS A 15 -22.11 5.07 -28.21
CA LYS A 15 -20.65 5.20 -28.06
C LYS A 15 -20.16 4.61 -26.74
N LEU A 16 -19.26 3.65 -26.93
CA LEU A 16 -18.07 3.38 -26.13
C LEU A 16 -18.26 2.44 -24.93
N ALA A 17 -18.20 1.16 -25.31
CA ALA A 17 -17.45 0.14 -24.58
C ALA A 17 -16.07 0.66 -24.11
N ALA A 18 -15.54 -0.03 -23.11
CA ALA A 18 -14.19 0.04 -22.55
C ALA A 18 -13.99 0.96 -21.33
N LEU A 19 -14.54 0.55 -20.19
CA LEU A 19 -13.86 0.72 -18.89
C LEU A 19 -13.58 -0.67 -18.29
N ALA A 20 -12.78 -1.46 -19.00
CA ALA A 20 -12.21 -2.72 -18.50
C ALA A 20 -10.69 -2.73 -18.73
N LEU A 21 -10.04 -1.64 -18.33
CA LEU A 21 -8.60 -1.52 -18.11
C LEU A 21 -8.59 -0.75 -16.79
N PHE A 22 -8.20 -1.29 -15.64
CA PHE A 22 -6.82 -1.49 -15.22
C PHE A 22 -6.80 -2.18 -13.84
N PHE A 23 -7.24 -3.44 -13.75
CA PHE A 23 -6.88 -4.29 -12.60
C PHE A 23 -5.82 -5.28 -13.05
N ALA A 24 -4.69 -4.76 -13.56
CA ALA A 24 -3.48 -5.55 -13.56
C ALA A 24 -3.12 -5.76 -12.09
N PRO A 25 -3.07 -7.00 -11.58
CA PRO A 25 -2.40 -7.22 -10.31
C PRO A 25 -0.96 -6.76 -10.51
N LEU A 26 -0.57 -5.69 -9.83
CA LEU A 26 0.83 -5.38 -9.61
C LEU A 26 1.38 -6.57 -8.82
N THR A 27 1.84 -7.60 -9.53
CA THR A 27 2.75 -8.58 -8.94
C THR A 27 4.02 -7.79 -8.66
N LEU A 28 4.04 -7.12 -7.51
CA LEU A 28 5.22 -6.54 -6.93
C LEU A 28 6.09 -7.75 -6.56
N GLY A 29 6.80 -8.27 -7.56
CA GLY A 29 7.95 -9.12 -7.34
C GLY A 29 8.91 -8.25 -6.57
N ALA A 30 8.84 -8.32 -5.24
CA ALA A 30 9.88 -7.82 -4.38
C ALA A 30 11.18 -8.39 -4.94
N PRO A 31 12.25 -7.58 -5.07
CA PRO A 31 13.51 -8.10 -5.54
C PRO A 31 13.83 -9.33 -4.68
N THR A 32 14.01 -10.48 -5.34
CA THR A 32 14.69 -11.60 -4.72
C THR A 32 16.05 -11.06 -4.33
N GLU A 33 16.17 -10.60 -3.08
CA GLU A 33 17.44 -10.28 -2.49
C GLU A 33 18.15 -11.61 -2.35
N ASN A 34 18.94 -11.93 -3.38
CA ASN A 34 20.07 -12.83 -3.30
C ASN A 34 21.12 -12.18 -2.35
N GLY A 35 20.72 -11.94 -1.11
CA GLY A 35 21.56 -11.53 -0.01
C GLY A 35 21.96 -12.80 0.69
N ASN A 36 23.26 -13.06 0.75
CA ASN A 36 23.82 -14.06 1.65
C ASN A 36 23.12 -13.94 3.02
N PRO A 37 22.44 -14.98 3.52
CA PRO A 37 21.60 -14.87 4.73
C PRO A 37 22.40 -14.39 5.95
N ASP A 38 23.72 -14.57 5.94
CA ASP A 38 24.65 -14.09 6.97
C ASP A 38 24.90 -12.57 6.99
N ASN A 39 24.35 -11.78 6.06
CA ASN A 39 24.58 -10.32 6.00
C ASN A 39 23.30 -9.47 6.06
N LEU A 40 22.20 -10.03 6.58
CA LEU A 40 20.97 -9.28 6.79
C LEU A 40 21.09 -8.46 8.09
N ALA A 41 20.76 -7.17 8.03
CA ALA A 41 20.80 -6.31 9.22
C ALA A 41 19.64 -6.60 10.20
N CYS A 42 18.66 -7.41 9.78
CA CYS A 42 17.48 -7.79 10.55
C CYS A 42 16.73 -8.98 9.93
N GLN A 43 15.88 -9.61 10.75
CA GLN A 43 14.96 -10.67 10.30
C GLN A 43 13.66 -10.07 9.77
N ALA A 44 13.19 -10.52 8.61
CA ALA A 44 11.95 -10.04 8.01
C ALA A 44 10.74 -10.14 8.95
N GLY A 45 9.91 -9.09 8.98
CA GLY A 45 8.72 -9.01 9.84
C GLY A 45 8.99 -8.62 11.29
N THR A 46 10.24 -8.41 11.68
CA THR A 46 10.58 -7.81 12.98
C THR A 46 10.45 -6.29 12.94
N TYR A 47 10.16 -5.69 14.08
CA TYR A 47 10.06 -4.25 14.25
C TYR A 47 11.11 -3.72 15.23
N ARG A 48 11.48 -2.46 15.09
CA ARG A 48 12.28 -1.73 16.09
C ARG A 48 11.82 -0.29 16.25
N CYS A 49 12.07 0.25 17.44
CA CYS A 49 11.99 1.69 17.71
C CYS A 49 13.36 2.32 17.50
N LYS A 50 13.47 3.32 16.62
CA LYS A 50 14.69 4.11 16.40
C LYS A 50 14.47 5.56 16.78
N TYR A 51 15.14 5.99 17.85
CA TYR A 51 15.09 7.38 18.30
C TYR A 51 16.02 8.24 17.46
N SER A 52 15.47 9.27 16.84
CA SER A 52 16.25 10.26 16.07
C SER A 52 16.61 11.48 16.92
N LYS A 53 15.76 11.80 17.91
CA LYS A 53 15.95 12.84 18.93
C LYS A 53 15.26 12.39 20.22
N PRO A 54 15.54 13.03 21.37
CA PRO A 54 14.68 12.90 22.54
C PRO A 54 13.22 13.19 22.14
N HIS A 55 12.29 12.30 22.49
CA HIS A 55 10.86 12.39 22.14
C HIS A 55 10.53 12.41 20.64
N VAL A 56 11.44 11.95 19.77
CA VAL A 56 11.13 11.69 18.35
C VAL A 56 11.63 10.31 17.98
N ALA A 57 10.70 9.36 17.94
CA ALA A 57 10.96 7.99 17.57
C ALA A 57 10.43 7.67 16.17
N ASN A 58 11.04 6.69 15.53
CA ASN A 58 10.55 6.07 14.30
C ASN A 58 10.31 4.59 14.58
N ILE A 59 9.22 4.06 14.06
CA ILE A 59 8.99 2.62 13.98
C ILE A 59 9.56 2.17 12.63
N GLU A 60 10.51 1.25 12.67
CA GLU A 60 11.08 0.62 11.47
C GLU A 60 10.68 -0.85 11.44
N VAL A 61 10.31 -1.35 10.27
CA VAL A 61 10.03 -2.76 10.01
C VAL A 61 11.17 -3.34 9.17
N CYS A 62 11.57 -4.56 9.48
CA CYS A 62 12.53 -5.26 8.66
C CYS A 62 11.86 -5.85 7.43
N SER A 63 12.28 -5.38 6.26
CA SER A 63 11.88 -5.92 4.97
C SER A 63 13.13 -6.10 4.14
N GLY A 64 13.32 -7.31 3.59
CA GLY A 64 14.50 -7.54 2.75
C GLY A 64 15.84 -7.53 3.49
N GLY A 65 15.83 -7.82 4.80
CA GLY A 65 17.03 -7.70 5.64
C GLY A 65 17.50 -6.27 5.88
N ARG A 66 16.67 -5.27 5.55
CA ARG A 66 16.93 -3.86 5.79
C ARG A 66 15.82 -3.27 6.66
N TRP A 67 16.19 -2.31 7.49
CA TRP A 67 15.24 -1.54 8.29
C TRP A 67 14.62 -0.44 7.43
N ILE A 68 13.31 -0.53 7.24
CA ILE A 68 12.51 0.41 6.47
C ILE A 68 11.59 1.17 7.41
N LEU A 69 11.46 2.48 7.21
CA LEU A 69 10.54 3.30 8.00
C LEU A 69 9.09 2.85 7.79
N SER A 70 8.41 2.51 8.88
CA SER A 70 7.00 2.15 8.90
C SER A 70 6.12 3.28 9.43
N ALA A 71 6.54 3.96 10.51
CA ALA A 71 5.83 5.11 11.06
C ALA A 71 6.79 6.07 11.78
N LYS A 72 6.37 7.33 11.94
CA LYS A 72 7.05 8.34 12.76
C LYS A 72 6.18 8.65 13.98
N CYS A 73 6.81 8.76 15.14
CA CYS A 73 6.16 9.12 16.39
C CYS A 73 6.58 10.54 16.80
N GLU A 74 5.60 11.38 17.12
CA GLU A 74 5.82 12.68 17.77
C GLU A 74 5.94 12.51 19.30
N GLY A 75 6.77 11.54 19.71
CA GLY A 75 6.87 11.11 21.09
C GLY A 75 7.73 9.86 21.25
N GLU A 76 7.32 9.01 22.19
CA GLU A 76 8.01 7.76 22.48
C GLU A 76 7.48 6.62 21.60
N CYS A 77 8.29 5.57 21.49
CA CYS A 77 7.92 4.33 20.83
C CYS A 77 8.04 3.19 21.84
N GLN A 78 6.94 2.48 22.03
CA GLN A 78 6.83 1.37 22.97
C GLN A 78 6.36 0.10 22.26
N PHE A 79 6.50 -1.04 22.93
CA PHE A 79 6.05 -2.33 22.42
C PHE A 79 4.93 -2.91 23.30
N ILE A 80 3.82 -3.29 22.68
CA ILE A 80 2.80 -4.16 23.28
C ILE A 80 2.76 -5.45 22.47
N ASN A 81 2.97 -6.59 23.12
CA ASN A 81 2.92 -7.91 22.46
C ASN A 81 3.77 -7.98 21.18
N ASN A 82 5.01 -7.48 21.24
CA ASN A 82 5.95 -7.43 20.11
C ASN A 82 5.49 -6.55 18.92
N THR A 83 4.42 -5.76 19.11
CA THR A 83 3.92 -4.78 18.15
C THR A 83 4.30 -3.38 18.63
N PRO A 84 5.04 -2.59 17.83
CA PRO A 84 5.40 -1.24 18.20
C PRO A 84 4.21 -0.29 18.06
N TYR A 85 4.14 0.72 18.92
CA TYR A 85 3.15 1.79 18.83
C TYR A 85 3.75 3.10 19.36
N CYS A 86 3.22 4.22 18.85
CA CYS A 86 3.59 5.55 19.32
C CYS A 86 2.79 5.90 20.58
N VAL A 87 3.45 6.57 21.52
CA VAL A 87 2.87 7.10 22.76
C VAL A 87 2.91 8.61 22.74
#